data_AF-A0A356E6N9-F1
#
_entry.id   AF-A0A356E6N9-F1
#
_cell.length_a   1.000
_cell.length_b   1.000
_cell.length_c   1.000
_cell.angle_alpha   90.00
_cell.angle_beta   90.00
_cell.angle_gamma   90.00
#
_symmetry.space_group_name_H-M   'P 1'
#
loop_
_entity.id
_entity.type
_entity.pdbx_description
1 polymer ?
#
loop_
_entity_poly.entity_id
_entity_poly.type
_entity_poly.pdbx_seq_one_letter_code
_entity_poly.pdbx_strand_id
1 'polypeptide(L)'
;EGADRNGAEGVGLYRTEFLFMDRDQLPTEEEQFIAYKEVVEAMNGRIVILRTMDIGGDKELPYLNLPKEMNPFLGWRAIRIALDRRQILHDQLRAVLRASAFGKL
;
A
#
# COMPACT_ATOMS: atom_id res chain seq x y z
N GLU A 1 -9.14 -4.39 -15.25
CA GLU A 1 -10.21 -4.98 -16.07
C GLU A 1 -11.38 -5.58 -15.28
N GLY A 2 -11.16 -6.47 -14.30
CA GLY A 2 -12.27 -7.15 -13.59
C GLY A 2 -13.28 -6.21 -12.93
N ALA A 3 -12.82 -5.16 -12.25
CA ALA A 3 -13.71 -4.16 -11.64
C ALA A 3 -14.55 -3.41 -12.69
N ASP A 4 -13.91 -3.00 -13.79
CA ASP A 4 -14.56 -2.25 -14.86
C ASP A 4 -15.62 -3.09 -15.60
N ARG A 5 -15.30 -4.35 -15.93
CA ARG A 5 -16.24 -5.30 -16.55
C ARG A 5 -17.50 -5.57 -15.72
N ASN A 6 -17.43 -5.36 -14.41
CA ASN A 6 -18.55 -5.56 -13.49
C ASN A 6 -19.24 -4.23 -13.10
N GLY A 7 -18.92 -3.12 -13.79
CA GLY A 7 -19.60 -1.84 -13.56
C GLY A 7 -19.21 -1.12 -12.27
N ALA A 8 -17.98 -1.31 -11.78
CA ALA A 8 -17.52 -0.61 -10.58
C ALA A 8 -17.53 0.92 -10.77
N GLU A 9 -18.03 1.64 -9.78
CA GLU A 9 -18.07 3.12 -9.76
C GLU A 9 -16.75 3.75 -9.27
N GLY A 10 -15.81 2.91 -8.84
CA GLY A 10 -14.49 3.28 -8.33
C GLY A 10 -13.88 2.12 -7.55
N VAL A 11 -12.78 2.37 -6.86
CA VAL A 11 -12.11 1.39 -5.99
C VAL A 11 -12.27 1.86 -4.54
N GLY A 12 -13.19 1.23 -3.79
CA GLY A 12 -13.42 1.58 -2.38
C GLY A 12 -12.32 1.10 -1.42
N LEU A 13 -11.43 0.22 -1.88
CA LEU A 13 -10.27 -0.25 -1.13
C LEU A 13 -9.20 -0.80 -2.07
N TYR A 14 -8.08 -0.10 -2.19
CA TYR A 14 -6.86 -0.60 -2.82
C TYR A 14 -5.88 -1.04 -1.73
N ARG A 15 -5.61 -2.34 -1.69
CA ARG A 15 -4.72 -3.01 -0.74
C ARG A 15 -3.28 -2.94 -1.23
N THR A 16 -2.43 -2.15 -0.58
CA THR A 16 -1.04 -1.96 -1.05
C THR A 16 -0.09 -3.06 -0.63
N GLU A 17 -0.51 -4.00 0.22
CA GLU A 17 0.40 -5.00 0.80
C GLU A 17 1.08 -5.85 -0.29
N PHE A 18 0.45 -6.03 -1.46
CA PHE A 18 1.03 -6.75 -2.59
C PHE A 18 2.33 -6.13 -3.11
N LEU A 19 2.55 -4.81 -2.92
CA LEU A 19 3.82 -4.16 -3.29
C LEU A 19 4.96 -4.44 -2.30
N PHE A 20 4.62 -4.88 -1.09
CA PHE A 20 5.56 -5.16 -0.01
C PHE A 20 5.81 -6.66 0.16
N MET A 21 4.85 -7.51 -0.19
CA MET A 21 4.97 -8.97 -0.08
C MET A 21 5.78 -9.56 -1.24
N ASP A 22 6.40 -10.72 -1.01
CA ASP A 22 7.15 -11.48 -2.02
C ASP A 22 8.34 -10.73 -2.65
N ARG A 23 9.09 -9.98 -1.82
CA ARG A 23 10.27 -9.21 -2.21
C ARG A 23 11.37 -9.31 -1.16
N ASP A 24 12.60 -9.04 -1.55
CA ASP A 24 13.78 -9.03 -0.67
C ASP A 24 14.09 -7.67 -0.05
N GLN A 25 13.39 -6.61 -0.48
CA GLN A 25 13.58 -5.24 0.01
C GLN A 25 12.29 -4.43 -0.03
N LEU A 26 12.27 -3.33 0.72
CA LEU A 26 11.16 -2.37 0.71
C LEU A 26 10.95 -1.78 -0.69
N PRO A 27 9.68 -1.61 -1.14
CA PRO A 27 9.42 -0.93 -2.39
C PRO A 27 9.81 0.54 -2.28
N THR A 28 10.56 1.01 -3.28
CA THR A 28 10.98 2.42 -3.35
C THR A 28 9.77 3.34 -3.57
N GLU A 29 9.92 4.64 -3.25
CA GLU A 29 8.88 5.65 -3.58
C GLU A 29 8.49 5.59 -5.07
N GLU A 30 9.46 5.38 -5.97
CA GLU A 30 9.21 5.36 -7.42
C GLU A 30 8.38 4.15 -7.86
N GLU A 31 8.71 2.96 -7.36
CA GLU A 31 7.92 1.75 -7.64
C GLU A 31 6.47 1.88 -7.13
N GLN A 32 6.32 2.45 -5.93
CA GLN A 32 5.01 2.73 -5.36
C GLN A 32 4.24 3.77 -6.20
N PHE A 33 4.90 4.85 -6.61
CA PHE A 33 4.29 5.88 -7.44
C PHE A 33 3.80 5.32 -8.77
N ILE A 34 4.62 4.53 -9.46
CA ILE A 34 4.26 3.90 -10.74
C ILE A 34 3.01 3.02 -10.55
N ALA A 35 3.02 2.15 -9.55
CA ALA A 35 1.88 1.27 -9.29
C ALA A 35 0.59 2.03 -8.95
N TYR A 36 0.67 3.07 -8.11
CA TYR A 36 -0.50 3.87 -7.74
C TYR A 36 -1.02 4.70 -8.92
N LYS A 37 -0.11 5.29 -9.71
CA LYS A 37 -0.46 6.05 -10.91
C LYS A 37 -1.23 5.17 -11.90
N GLU A 38 -0.74 3.97 -12.19
CA GLU A 38 -1.39 3.04 -13.13
C GLU A 38 -2.83 2.72 -12.71
N VAL A 39 -3.07 2.49 -11.41
CA VAL A 39 -4.41 2.20 -10.88
C VAL A 39 -5.34 3.41 -11.01
N VAL A 40 -4.83 4.60 -10.69
CA VAL A 40 -5.61 5.85 -10.75
C VAL A 40 -5.96 6.21 -12.20
N GLU A 41 -5.02 6.08 -13.13
CA GLU A 41 -5.26 6.30 -14.56
C GLU A 41 -6.27 5.29 -15.12
N ALA A 42 -6.14 4.01 -14.76
CA ALA A 42 -7.08 2.97 -15.19
C ALA A 42 -8.52 3.18 -14.70
N MET A 43 -8.71 3.96 -13.63
CA MET A 43 -10.04 4.30 -13.11
C MET A 43 -10.71 5.45 -13.85
N ASN A 44 -10.04 6.12 -14.79
CA ASN A 44 -10.61 7.14 -15.67
C ASN A 44 -11.37 8.23 -14.89
N GLY A 45 -10.79 8.72 -13.79
CA GLY A 45 -11.38 9.78 -12.96
C GLY A 45 -12.38 9.32 -11.89
N ARG A 46 -12.69 8.02 -11.81
CA ARG A 46 -13.38 7.41 -10.67
C ARG A 46 -12.45 7.38 -9.45
N ILE A 47 -13.02 7.45 -8.25
CA ILE A 47 -12.25 7.51 -7.00
C ILE A 47 -11.55 6.18 -6.71
N VAL A 48 -10.32 6.26 -6.20
CA VAL A 48 -9.56 5.14 -5.66
C VAL A 48 -9.25 5.46 -4.20
N ILE A 49 -9.63 4.59 -3.27
CA ILE A 49 -9.28 4.72 -1.85
C ILE A 49 -8.11 3.79 -1.57
N LEU A 50 -6.91 4.36 -1.46
CA LEU A 50 -5.72 3.61 -1.11
C LEU A 50 -5.59 3.44 0.40
N ARG A 51 -5.35 2.19 0.83
CA ARG A 51 -5.00 1.90 2.22
C ARG A 51 -3.49 1.79 2.33
N THR A 52 -2.89 2.58 3.22
CA THR A 52 -1.47 2.45 3.56
C THR A 52 -1.14 1.04 4.03
N MET A 53 0.13 0.67 4.00
CA MET A 53 0.61 -0.67 4.37
C MET A 53 -0.01 -1.17 5.70
N ASP A 54 -0.83 -2.24 5.62
CA ASP A 54 -1.37 -2.98 6.77
C ASP A 54 -0.77 -4.39 6.79
N ILE A 55 0.44 -4.47 7.34
CA ILE A 55 1.21 -5.71 7.53
C ILE A 55 1.61 -5.82 9.00
N GLY A 56 1.67 -7.04 9.53
CA GLY A 56 2.09 -7.35 10.90
C GLY A 56 2.86 -8.67 10.97
N GLY A 57 3.10 -9.14 12.20
CA GLY A 57 3.87 -10.35 12.47
C GLY A 57 3.24 -11.68 12.01
N ASP A 58 2.02 -11.64 11.45
CA ASP A 58 1.35 -12.78 10.82
C ASP A 58 1.84 -13.04 9.38
N LYS A 59 2.56 -12.08 8.78
CA LYS A 59 3.12 -12.20 7.43
C LYS A 59 4.64 -12.23 7.47
N GLU A 60 5.24 -13.14 6.71
CA GLU A 60 6.70 -13.19 6.58
C GLU A 60 7.19 -12.08 5.63
N LEU A 61 7.84 -11.08 6.21
CA LEU A 61 8.61 -10.07 5.49
C LEU A 61 10.07 -10.13 5.97
N PRO A 62 10.91 -10.97 5.35
CA PRO A 62 12.28 -11.22 5.81
C PRO A 62 13.09 -9.94 6.00
N TYR A 63 12.92 -8.95 5.11
CA TYR A 63 13.65 -7.69 5.13
C TYR A 63 13.20 -6.70 6.22
N LEU A 64 12.04 -6.91 6.85
CA LEU A 64 11.61 -6.06 7.98
C LEU A 64 12.11 -6.57 9.33
N ASN A 65 12.60 -7.81 9.45
CA ASN A 65 13.04 -8.37 10.74
C ASN A 65 12.01 -8.13 11.86
N LEU A 66 10.73 -8.44 11.60
CA LEU A 66 9.68 -8.26 12.59
C LEU A 66 9.89 -9.25 13.76
N PRO A 67 9.79 -8.81 15.02
CA PRO A 67 9.88 -9.70 16.16
C PRO A 67 8.72 -10.69 16.14
N LYS A 68 8.97 -11.92 16.62
CA LYS A 68 7.88 -12.86 16.91
C LYS A 68 7.10 -12.34 18.11
N GLU A 69 5.79 -12.21 17.94
CA GLU A 69 4.88 -11.74 18.99
C GLU A 69 3.97 -12.88 19.44
N MET A 70 3.62 -12.90 20.74
CA MET A 70 2.64 -13.84 21.27
C MET A 70 1.26 -13.64 20.64
N ASN A 71 0.89 -12.40 20.34
CA ASN A 71 -0.40 -12.05 19.71
C ASN A 71 -0.19 -11.02 18.57
N PRO A 72 0.18 -11.44 17.35
CA PRO A 72 0.47 -10.53 16.24
C PRO A 72 -0.69 -9.58 15.88
N PHE A 73 -1.94 -10.05 15.99
CA PHE A 73 -3.13 -9.20 15.72
C PHE A 73 -3.26 -8.00 16.66
N LEU A 74 -2.75 -8.12 17.88
CA LEU A 74 -2.74 -7.07 18.91
C LEU A 74 -1.40 -6.32 18.96
N GLY A 75 -0.41 -6.76 18.19
CA GLY A 75 0.98 -6.37 18.29
C GLY A 75 1.42 -5.24 17.35
N TRP A 76 2.66 -5.30 16.93
CA TRP A 76 3.31 -4.29 16.11
C TRP A 76 2.96 -4.48 14.63
N ARG A 77 1.96 -3.72 14.16
CA ARG A 77 1.39 -3.87 12.81
C ARG A 77 0.90 -2.56 12.22
N ALA A 78 0.76 -2.55 10.89
CA ALA A 78 0.12 -1.50 10.11
C ALA A 78 0.69 -0.10 10.43
N ILE A 79 -0.18 0.85 10.75
CA ILE A 79 0.19 2.22 11.10
C ILE A 79 1.20 2.29 12.26
N ARG A 80 1.22 1.30 13.17
CA ARG A 80 2.19 1.27 14.29
C ARG A 80 3.61 1.08 13.76
N ILE A 81 3.79 0.15 12.80
CA ILE A 81 5.07 -0.02 12.10
C ILE A 81 5.42 1.25 11.33
N ALA A 82 4.45 1.84 10.61
CA ALA A 82 4.71 3.00 9.77
C ALA A 82 5.10 4.25 10.58
N LEU A 83 4.55 4.43 11.78
CA LEU A 83 4.90 5.53 12.69
C LEU A 83 6.29 5.34 13.32
N ASP A 84 6.67 4.11 13.65
CA ASP A 84 8.00 3.79 14.20
C ASP A 84 9.09 3.81 13.11
N ARG A 85 8.77 3.28 11.91
CA ARG A 85 9.65 3.23 10.73
C ARG A 85 9.22 4.27 9.70
N ARG A 86 9.43 5.54 10.05
CA ARG A 86 8.95 6.70 9.26
C ARG A 86 9.31 6.68 7.78
N GLN A 87 10.44 6.07 7.39
CA GLN A 87 10.81 5.96 5.98
C GLN A 87 9.74 5.25 5.15
N ILE A 88 9.16 4.16 5.67
CA ILE A 88 8.08 3.41 5.01
C ILE A 88 6.87 4.31 4.78
N LEU A 89 6.48 5.07 5.82
CA LEU A 89 5.36 6.00 5.73
C LEU A 89 5.64 7.16 4.77
N HIS A 90 6.85 7.72 4.81
CA HIS A 90 7.25 8.83 3.96
C HIS A 90 7.23 8.45 2.49
N ASP A 91 7.86 7.33 2.12
CA ASP A 91 7.90 6.86 0.73
C ASP A 91 6.48 6.59 0.22
N GLN A 92 5.65 5.94 1.03
CA GLN A 92 4.28 5.64 0.63
C GLN A 92 3.41 6.90 0.48
N LEU A 93 3.46 7.84 1.44
CA LEU A 93 2.68 9.07 1.36
C LEU A 93 3.13 9.98 0.21
N ARG A 94 4.45 10.07 -0.05
CA ARG A 94 4.98 10.84 -1.17
C ARG A 94 4.54 10.25 -2.51
N ALA A 95 4.60 8.92 -2.65
CA ALA A 95 4.11 8.22 -3.82
C ALA A 95 2.61 8.46 -4.07
N VAL A 96 1.78 8.40 -3.02
CA VAL A 96 0.34 8.70 -3.08
C VAL A 96 0.09 10.14 -3.54
N LEU A 97 0.76 11.12 -2.92
CA LEU A 97 0.62 12.53 -3.29
C LEU A 97 1.08 12.83 -4.72
N ARG A 98 2.09 12.12 -5.22
CA ARG A 98 2.51 12.23 -6.63
C ARG A 98 1.47 11.60 -7.56
N ALA A 99 0.94 10.44 -7.21
CA ALA A 99 -0.07 9.74 -8.02
C ALA A 99 -1.42 10.47 -8.06
N SER A 100 -1.79 11.22 -7.02
CA SER A 100 -3.03 12.01 -6.99
C SER A 100 -3.07 13.14 -8.03
N ALA A 101 -1.94 13.46 -8.67
CA ALA A 101 -1.92 14.39 -9.81
C ALA A 101 -2.55 13.79 -11.09
N PHE A 102 -2.74 12.48 -11.15
CA PHE A 102 -3.22 11.75 -12.34
C PHE A 102 -4.69 11.30 -12.23
N GLY A 103 -5.35 11.56 -11.10
CA GLY A 103 -6.77 11.27 -10.90
C GLY A 103 -7.18 11.35 -9.43
N LYS A 104 -8.39 10.87 -9.12
CA LYS A 104 -8.97 10.96 -7.77
C LYS A 104 -8.47 9.81 -6.90
N LEU A 105 -7.50 10.12 -6.04
CA LEU A 105 -6.89 9.22 -5.06
C LEU A 105 -7.05 9.78 -3.65
#